data_AF-A0A929UNV0-F1
#
_entry.id   AF-A0A929UNV0-F1
#
_cell.length_a   1.000
_cell.length_b   1.000
_cell.length_c   1.000
_cell.angle_alpha   90.00
_cell.angle_beta   90.00
_cell.angle_gamma   90.00
#
_symmetry.space_group_name_H-M   'P 1'
#
loop_
_entity.id
_entity.type
_entity.pdbx_description
1 polymer ?
#
loop_
_entity_poly.entity_id
_entity_poly.type
_entity_poly.pdbx_seq_one_letter_code
_entity_poly.pdbx_strand_id
1 'polypeptide(L)'
;MNENFLKYFPDVNIPEEMDRSGRSPYLNIGPYVVLQKMIRESEIRELLAAHMDDKDADFALDLAVYSIISENNTGQYYPDYAYSHPLFTPGMRMYTDSRVSDFLQSFKPEQIVGF
;
A
#
# COMPACT_ATOMS: atom_id res chain seq x y z
N MET A 1 -23.65 1.20 1.16
CA MET A 1 -24.54 0.23 0.49
C MET A 1 -25.72 1.01 -0.11
N ASN A 2 -26.22 0.63 -1.29
CA ASN A 2 -27.36 1.33 -1.90
C ASN A 2 -28.65 0.95 -1.17
N GLU A 3 -29.33 1.92 -0.55
CA GLU A 3 -30.56 1.70 0.23
C GLU A 3 -31.71 1.10 -0.59
N ASN A 4 -31.68 1.25 -1.93
CA ASN A 4 -32.70 0.70 -2.81
C ASN A 4 -32.44 -0.76 -3.21
N PHE A 5 -31.28 -1.34 -2.93
CA PHE A 5 -30.93 -2.68 -3.42
C PHE A 5 -31.91 -3.76 -2.91
N LEU A 6 -32.22 -3.73 -1.61
CA LEU A 6 -33.14 -4.70 -0.97
C LEU A 6 -34.60 -4.52 -1.38
N LYS A 7 -34.98 -3.34 -1.88
CA LYS A 7 -36.32 -3.09 -2.41
C LYS A 7 -36.57 -3.83 -3.73
N TYR A 8 -35.53 -3.99 -4.55
CA TYR A 8 -35.62 -4.67 -5.85
C TYR A 8 -35.21 -6.15 -5.79
N PHE A 9 -34.50 -6.56 -4.73
CA PHE A 9 -34.03 -7.93 -4.54
C PHE A 9 -34.26 -8.43 -3.09
N PRO A 10 -35.53 -8.63 -2.68
CA PRO A 10 -35.87 -8.98 -1.30
C PRO A 10 -35.42 -10.38 -0.86
N ASP A 11 -35.26 -11.31 -1.82
CA ASP A 11 -34.91 -12.71 -1.56
C ASP A 11 -33.40 -12.99 -1.63
N VAL A 12 -32.58 -11.94 -1.84
CA VAL A 12 -31.12 -12.10 -1.89
C VAL A 12 -30.58 -12.25 -0.47
N ASN A 13 -29.93 -13.38 -0.21
CA ASN A 13 -29.04 -13.51 0.93
C ASN A 13 -27.89 -12.51 0.74
N ILE A 14 -27.84 -11.49 1.60
CA ILE A 14 -26.76 -10.52 1.61
C ILE A 14 -25.49 -11.31 1.95
N PRO A 15 -24.43 -11.24 1.12
CA PRO A 15 -23.15 -11.85 1.47
C PRO A 15 -22.68 -11.28 2.81
N GLU A 16 -22.13 -12.12 3.68
CA GLU A 16 -21.43 -11.63 4.87
C GLU A 16 -20.37 -10.61 4.42
N GLU A 17 -20.23 -9.51 5.17
CA GLU A 17 -19.20 -8.53 4.89
C GLU A 17 -17.85 -9.26 4.87
N MET A 18 -17.14 -9.16 3.74
CA MET A 18 -15.82 -9.77 3.63
C MET A 18 -14.92 -9.17 4.69
N ASP A 19 -14.34 -10.04 5.52
CA ASP A 19 -13.35 -9.65 6.50
C ASP A 19 -12.15 -8.97 5.81
N ARG A 20 -12.04 -7.66 5.99
CA ARG A 20 -10.94 -6.83 5.48
C ARG A 20 -9.70 -6.85 6.38
N SER A 21 -9.66 -7.71 7.40
CA SER A 21 -8.44 -7.95 8.17
C SER A 21 -7.33 -8.59 7.32
N GLY A 22 -7.72 -9.31 6.25
CA GLY A 22 -6.84 -9.96 5.29
C GLY A 22 -6.69 -9.22 3.96
N ARG A 23 -5.86 -9.77 3.08
CA ARG A 23 -5.67 -9.29 1.71
C ARG A 23 -6.90 -9.60 0.84
N SER A 24 -7.15 -8.77 -0.16
CA SER A 24 -8.10 -9.10 -1.23
C SER A 24 -7.72 -10.42 -1.91
N PRO A 25 -8.70 -11.30 -2.24
CA PRO A 25 -8.45 -12.49 -3.05
C PRO A 25 -8.07 -12.15 -4.51
N TYR A 26 -8.25 -10.90 -4.94
CA TYR A 26 -7.89 -10.39 -6.26
C TYR A 26 -6.98 -9.17 -6.13
N LEU A 27 -5.85 -9.17 -6.86
CA LEU A 27 -4.87 -8.09 -6.82
C LEU A 27 -4.81 -7.31 -8.14
N ASN A 28 -4.75 -5.99 -8.03
CA ASN A 28 -4.58 -5.07 -9.16
C ASN A 28 -3.10 -5.05 -9.61
N ILE A 29 -2.71 -6.01 -10.44
CA ILE A 29 -1.31 -6.22 -10.80
C ILE A 29 -0.78 -5.31 -11.93
N GLY A 30 -1.65 -4.70 -12.72
CA GLY A 30 -1.27 -3.94 -13.92
C GLY A 30 -0.22 -2.84 -13.64
N PRO A 31 -0.50 -1.85 -12.78
CA PRO A 31 0.46 -0.81 -12.43
C PRO A 31 1.73 -1.37 -11.77
N TYR A 32 1.59 -2.41 -10.95
CA TYR A 32 2.69 -3.02 -10.22
C TYR A 32 3.78 -3.56 -11.17
N VAL A 33 3.42 -4.24 -12.26
CA VAL A 33 4.41 -4.82 -13.19
C VAL A 33 5.33 -3.74 -13.78
N VAL A 34 4.74 -2.59 -14.12
CA VAL A 34 5.48 -1.45 -14.70
C VAL A 34 6.37 -0.80 -13.65
N LEU A 35 5.82 -0.52 -12.47
CA LEU A 35 6.57 0.15 -11.40
C LEU A 35 7.68 -0.75 -10.83
N GLN A 36 7.44 -2.06 -10.70
CA GLN A 36 8.46 -3.02 -10.31
C GLN A 36 9.63 -3.05 -11.30
N LYS A 37 9.35 -2.97 -12.61
CA LYS A 37 10.41 -2.88 -13.63
C LYS A 37 11.21 -1.60 -13.46
N MET A 38 10.56 -0.46 -13.26
CA MET A 38 11.23 0.83 -13.04
C MET A 38 12.08 0.82 -11.77
N ILE A 39 11.55 0.34 -10.65
CA ILE A 39 12.27 0.25 -9.36
C ILE A 39 13.54 -0.59 -9.49
N ARG A 40 13.47 -1.71 -10.22
CA ARG A 40 14.63 -2.55 -10.47
C ARG A 40 15.65 -1.89 -11.40
N GLU A 41 15.19 -1.16 -12.42
CA GLU A 41 16.07 -0.50 -13.39
C GLU A 41 16.73 0.78 -12.84
N SER A 42 16.11 1.42 -11.84
CA SER A 42 16.65 2.61 -11.19
C SER A 42 17.53 2.32 -9.98
N GLU A 43 17.63 1.06 -9.54
CA GLU A 43 18.36 0.63 -8.34
C GLU A 43 17.92 1.39 -7.06
N ILE A 44 16.69 1.93 -7.05
CA ILE A 44 16.21 2.78 -5.96
C ILE A 44 16.00 1.97 -4.68
N ARG A 45 15.70 0.67 -4.78
CA ARG A 45 15.59 -0.21 -3.62
C ARG A 45 16.93 -0.32 -2.91
N GLU A 46 18.00 -0.53 -3.67
CA GLU A 46 19.36 -0.66 -3.18
C GLU A 46 19.83 0.65 -2.53
N LEU A 47 19.49 1.79 -3.14
CA LEU A 47 19.76 3.11 -2.55
C LEU A 47 19.04 3.32 -1.22
N LEU A 48 17.76 2.92 -1.12
CA LEU A 48 17.00 3.00 0.13
C LEU A 48 17.62 2.08 1.19
N ALA A 49 17.93 0.83 0.84
CA ALA A 49 18.53 -0.15 1.74
C ALA A 49 19.94 0.23 2.22
N ALA A 50 20.64 1.14 1.52
CA ALA A 50 21.90 1.71 1.99
C ALA A 50 21.72 2.71 3.16
N HIS A 51 20.52 3.26 3.35
CA HIS A 51 20.22 4.33 4.31
C HIS A 51 19.23 3.93 5.40
N MET A 52 18.52 2.81 5.23
CA MET A 52 17.57 2.24 6.20
C MET A 52 17.57 0.70 6.13
N ASP A 53 16.92 0.04 7.09
CA ASP A 53 16.82 -1.42 7.06
C ASP A 53 15.96 -1.91 5.87
N ASP A 54 16.13 -3.16 5.46
CA ASP A 54 15.43 -3.73 4.29
C ASP A 54 13.91 -3.59 4.39
N LYS A 55 13.35 -3.73 5.59
CA LYS A 55 11.91 -3.71 5.81
C LYS A 55 11.36 -2.29 5.65
N ASP A 56 12.08 -1.31 6.17
CA ASP A 56 11.76 0.10 6.04
C ASP A 56 11.99 0.57 4.60
N ALA A 57 12.99 0.06 3.90
CA ALA A 57 13.21 0.31 2.46
C ALA A 57 12.06 -0.23 1.61
N ASP A 58 11.63 -1.47 1.85
CA ASP A 58 10.49 -2.07 1.16
C ASP A 58 9.18 -1.31 1.48
N PHE A 59 9.01 -0.83 2.72
CA PHE A 59 7.84 -0.02 3.09
C PHE A 59 7.87 1.39 2.47
N ALA A 60 9.05 2.01 2.35
CA ALA A 60 9.20 3.27 1.63
C ALA A 60 8.81 3.11 0.14
N LEU A 61 9.17 1.99 -0.50
CA LEU A 61 8.74 1.68 -1.86
C LEU A 61 7.22 1.50 -1.95
N ASP A 62 6.60 0.82 -1.00
CA ASP A 62 5.14 0.69 -0.94
C ASP A 62 4.46 2.07 -0.89
N LEU A 63 4.98 3.00 -0.08
CA LEU A 63 4.45 4.37 0.01
C LEU A 63 4.70 5.19 -1.26
N ALA A 64 5.85 5.01 -1.91
CA ALA A 64 6.16 5.68 -3.17
C ALA A 64 5.21 5.22 -4.29
N VAL A 65 5.00 3.90 -4.41
CA VAL A 65 4.07 3.31 -5.39
C VAL A 65 2.63 3.69 -5.09
N TYR A 66 2.22 3.66 -3.82
CA TYR A 66 0.93 4.20 -3.39
C TYR A 66 0.74 5.64 -3.88
N SER A 67 1.73 6.51 -3.63
CA SER A 67 1.63 7.93 -3.98
C SER A 67 1.52 8.16 -5.49
N ILE A 68 2.20 7.34 -6.30
CA ILE A 68 2.11 7.38 -7.76
C ILE A 68 0.72 6.91 -8.24
N ILE A 69 0.23 5.77 -7.75
CA ILE A 69 -1.02 5.16 -8.22
C ILE A 69 -2.24 5.97 -7.77
N SER A 70 -2.24 6.42 -6.53
CA SER A 70 -3.35 7.19 -5.96
C SER A 70 -3.31 8.67 -6.35
N GLU A 71 -2.26 9.10 -7.05
CA GLU A 71 -2.00 10.52 -7.38
C GLU A 71 -2.12 11.43 -6.15
N ASN A 72 -1.80 10.89 -4.97
CA ASN A 72 -2.03 11.51 -3.68
C ASN A 72 -0.98 11.06 -2.67
N ASN A 73 -0.47 11.98 -1.85
CA ASN A 73 0.60 11.73 -0.88
C ASN A 73 0.16 11.97 0.58
N THR A 74 -1.13 12.21 0.85
CA THR A 74 -1.59 12.52 2.22
C THR A 74 -1.44 11.36 3.21
N GLY A 75 -1.13 10.15 2.74
CA GLY A 75 -0.92 8.96 3.57
C GLY A 75 -2.17 8.42 4.28
N GLN A 76 -3.27 9.17 4.25
CA GLN A 76 -4.61 8.73 4.62
C GLN A 76 -5.10 7.81 3.51
N TYR A 77 -5.57 6.60 3.82
CA TYR A 77 -6.01 5.55 2.88
C TYR A 77 -4.93 4.57 2.36
N TYR A 78 -3.76 4.50 2.99
CA TYR A 78 -2.80 3.44 2.65
C TYR A 78 -3.37 2.01 2.83
N PRO A 79 -4.11 1.68 3.92
CA PRO A 79 -4.70 0.35 4.09
C PRO A 79 -5.66 -0.06 2.96
N ASP A 80 -6.43 0.88 2.40
CA ASP A 80 -7.35 0.61 1.29
C ASP A 80 -6.59 0.28 0.00
N TYR A 81 -5.50 1.01 -0.27
CA TYR A 81 -4.57 0.67 -1.34
C TYR A 81 -3.95 -0.72 -1.10
N ALA A 82 -3.39 -0.92 0.08
CA ALA A 82 -2.70 -2.14 0.49
C ALA A 82 -3.62 -3.37 0.39
N TYR A 83 -4.92 -3.25 0.67
CA TYR A 83 -5.86 -4.36 0.56
C TYR A 83 -5.85 -5.05 -0.81
N SER A 84 -5.75 -4.27 -1.90
CA SER A 84 -5.97 -4.77 -3.27
C SER A 84 -4.78 -4.61 -4.23
N HIS A 85 -3.65 -4.05 -3.79
CA HIS A 85 -2.46 -3.85 -4.63
C HIS A 85 -1.25 -4.63 -4.12
N PRO A 86 -0.46 -5.30 -4.98
CA PRO A 86 0.75 -5.99 -4.54
C PRO A 86 1.71 -5.02 -3.82
N LEU A 87 2.40 -5.54 -2.81
CA LEU A 87 3.34 -4.79 -1.96
C LEU A 87 4.73 -5.44 -1.99
N PHE A 88 5.76 -4.62 -1.77
CA PHE A 88 7.16 -5.03 -1.63
C PHE A 88 7.47 -5.52 -0.21
N THR A 89 6.75 -5.02 0.79
CA THR A 89 6.93 -5.47 2.17
C THR A 89 6.81 -7.00 2.31
N PRO A 90 7.65 -7.64 3.13
CA PRO A 90 7.65 -9.10 3.29
C PRO A 90 6.27 -9.66 3.65
N GLY A 91 5.82 -10.64 2.88
CA GLY A 91 4.49 -11.23 3.02
C GLY A 91 3.34 -10.33 2.56
N MET A 92 3.63 -9.28 1.77
CA MET A 92 2.67 -8.26 1.32
C MET A 92 1.89 -7.63 2.48
N ARG A 93 2.61 -7.32 3.56
CA ARG A 93 2.02 -6.92 4.82
C ARG A 93 1.29 -5.58 4.69
N MET A 94 0.02 -5.58 5.07
CA MET A 94 -0.74 -4.35 5.20
C MET A 94 -0.39 -3.66 6.53
N TYR A 95 -0.12 -2.37 6.46
CA TYR A 95 0.12 -1.51 7.61
C TYR A 95 -1.04 -0.53 7.78
N THR A 96 -1.27 -0.09 9.01
CA THR A 96 -2.29 0.91 9.34
C THR A 96 -1.80 2.32 9.07
N ASP A 97 -2.71 3.28 8.94
CA ASP A 97 -2.37 4.70 8.82
C ASP A 97 -1.49 5.18 10.00
N SER A 98 -1.72 4.67 11.22
CA SER A 98 -0.87 4.97 12.38
C SER A 98 0.58 4.51 12.16
N ARG A 99 0.78 3.33 11.56
CA ARG A 99 2.14 2.86 11.25
C ARG A 99 2.79 3.66 10.13
N VAL A 100 2.03 4.14 9.14
CA VAL A 100 2.52 5.09 8.12
C VAL A 100 2.99 6.38 8.81
N SER A 101 2.18 6.94 9.72
CA SER A 101 2.54 8.12 10.49
C SER A 101 3.81 7.90 11.32
N ASP A 102 3.88 6.81 12.08
CA ASP A 102 5.05 6.48 12.92
C ASP A 102 6.32 6.34 12.07
N PHE A 103 6.20 5.70 10.90
CA PHE A 103 7.31 5.52 9.97
C PHE A 103 7.82 6.86 9.44
N LEU A 104 6.93 7.72 8.95
CA LEU A 104 7.31 9.05 8.43
C LEU A 104 7.92 9.95 9.52
N GLN A 105 7.43 9.84 10.76
CA GLN A 105 7.98 10.58 11.90
C GLN A 105 9.31 10.00 12.41
N SER A 106 9.64 8.75 12.07
CA SER A 106 10.89 8.12 12.50
C SER A 106 12.13 8.63 11.76
N PHE A 107 11.96 9.26 10.60
CA PHE A 107 13.06 9.81 9.82
C PHE A 107 13.72 10.97 10.54
N LYS A 108 15.02 10.86 10.75
CA LYS A 108 15.81 11.97 11.27
C LYS A 108 16.21 12.92 10.13
N PRO A 109 16.34 14.23 10.39
CA PRO A 109 16.77 15.20 9.38
C PRO A 109 18.07 14.79 8.67
N GLU A 110 19.00 14.16 9.39
CA GLU A 110 20.30 13.74 8.84
C GLU A 110 20.16 12.61 7.81
N GLN A 111 19.16 11.75 7.96
CA GLN A 111 18.87 10.68 6.98
C GLN A 111 18.26 11.26 5.70
N ILE A 112 17.44 12.31 5.81
CA ILE A 112 16.80 12.97 4.66
C ILE A 112 17.83 13.73 3.82
N VAL A 113 18.82 14.36 4.46
CA VAL A 113 19.88 15.14 3.78
C VAL A 113 20.94 14.23 3.13
N GLY A 114 21.04 12.97 3.56
CA GLY A 114 21.97 11.98 3.01
C GLY A 114 21.54 11.32 1.70
N PHE A 115 20.28 11.53 1.27
CA PHE A 115 19.74 11.05 -0.01
C PHE A 115 20.11 11.95 -1.19
#